data_AF-A0A4V6HYF5-F1
#
_entry.id   AF-A0A4V6HYF5-F1
#
_cell.length_a   1.000
_cell.length_b   1.000
_cell.length_c   1.000
_cell.angle_alpha   90.00
_cell.angle_beta   90.00
_cell.angle_gamma   90.00
#
_symmetry.space_group_name_H-M   'P 1'
#
loop_
_entity.id
_entity.type
_entity.pdbx_description
1 polymer ?
#
loop_
_entity_poly.entity_id
_entity_poly.type
_entity_poly.pdbx_seq_one_letter_code
_entity_poly.pdbx_strand_id
1 'polypeptide(L)'
;MKIDSSSTSQSIAQKELKTSEIKSKSKNVEQDQKVVDRNEVKTNPLAQNIKDINTNIGRLQVAQNTLDSMEPDAKKYATLAQESKETLEKNERDDIKSEMATLKKNIDNTFKKALFEGNNVFSQNIKDRDNNIIFDAQKLNPKLLDSDAQKFYDTLKDQQVQVKDAIKILQDDAQDSTQRIANGKTTAKNVQATEGSFLKKFSNLFRVSHDTTKLSESRVQELLA
;
A
#
# COMPACT_ATOMS: atom_id res chain seq x y z
N MET A 1 22.29 28.87 -42.03
CA MET A 1 22.23 28.14 -40.75
C MET A 1 20.85 27.50 -40.63
N LYS A 2 20.77 26.18 -40.77
CA LYS A 2 19.63 25.30 -40.43
C LYS A 2 20.23 23.95 -40.03
N ILE A 3 19.58 23.25 -39.11
CA ILE A 3 19.98 21.92 -38.65
C ILE A 3 18.69 21.10 -38.61
N ASP A 4 18.66 20.00 -39.33
CA ASP A 4 17.62 18.97 -39.26
C ASP A 4 18.30 17.64 -38.94
N SER A 5 17.81 16.94 -37.92
CA SER A 5 18.48 15.78 -37.31
C SER A 5 17.54 14.58 -37.30
N SER A 6 17.87 13.49 -37.99
CA SER A 6 17.14 12.22 -37.82
C SER A 6 17.94 10.99 -38.28
N SER A 7 17.64 9.85 -37.64
CA SER A 7 18.05 8.48 -38.00
C SER A 7 19.54 8.11 -37.85
N THR A 8 19.94 6.83 -37.78
CA THR A 8 19.51 5.71 -36.90
C THR A 8 20.45 4.50 -37.14
N SER A 9 20.62 3.65 -36.11
CA SER A 9 21.09 2.23 -36.18
C SER A 9 22.59 1.86 -36.34
N GLN A 10 22.95 0.91 -35.45
CA GLN A 10 23.58 -0.41 -35.73
C GLN A 10 25.07 -0.71 -35.44
N SER A 11 25.22 -1.82 -34.68
CA SER A 11 26.25 -2.86 -34.74
C SER A 11 27.53 -2.74 -33.89
N ILE A 12 28.20 -3.90 -33.77
CA ILE A 12 29.48 -4.23 -33.11
C ILE A 12 29.35 -4.51 -31.59
N ALA A 13 29.81 -5.63 -31.02
CA ALA A 13 30.64 -6.74 -31.53
C ALA A 13 30.17 -8.16 -31.09
N GLN A 14 30.59 -9.18 -31.85
CA GLN A 14 30.77 -10.57 -31.39
C GLN A 14 32.18 -11.04 -31.77
N LYS A 15 33.00 -11.48 -30.79
CA LYS A 15 34.20 -12.35 -30.94
C LYS A 15 34.83 -12.63 -29.56
N GLU A 16 35.54 -13.73 -29.29
CA GLU A 16 35.80 -14.94 -30.11
C GLU A 16 35.18 -16.18 -29.42
N LEU A 17 35.81 -17.16 -28.73
CA LEU A 17 37.14 -17.82 -28.73
C LEU A 17 36.90 -19.30 -28.36
N LYS A 18 37.79 -20.24 -28.76
CA LYS A 18 37.61 -21.71 -28.64
C LYS A 18 38.99 -22.40 -28.52
N THR A 19 39.18 -23.65 -28.06
CA THR A 19 38.27 -24.71 -27.58
C THR A 19 39.04 -25.67 -26.66
N SER A 20 38.40 -26.26 -25.63
CA SER A 20 38.96 -27.43 -24.90
C SER A 20 37.88 -28.42 -24.48
N GLU A 21 37.91 -29.65 -25.03
CA GLU A 21 37.15 -30.79 -24.53
C GLU A 21 37.95 -31.54 -23.44
N ILE A 22 37.30 -31.98 -22.36
CA ILE A 22 37.70 -33.20 -21.64
C ILE A 22 36.43 -34.03 -21.37
N LYS A 23 36.43 -35.30 -21.79
CA LYS A 23 35.29 -36.21 -21.68
C LYS A 23 35.39 -37.06 -20.40
N SER A 24 34.45 -36.88 -19.48
CA SER A 24 34.24 -37.78 -18.33
C SER A 24 32.75 -38.14 -18.20
N LYS A 25 32.40 -39.41 -18.47
CA LYS A 25 31.03 -39.93 -18.27
C LYS A 25 30.79 -40.28 -16.80
N SER A 26 29.75 -39.70 -16.18
CA SER A 26 28.90 -40.47 -15.28
C SER A 26 27.56 -39.80 -14.95
N LYS A 27 26.51 -40.63 -15.04
CA LYS A 27 25.18 -40.54 -14.42
C LYS A 27 24.36 -39.27 -14.63
N ASN A 28 23.23 -39.46 -15.32
CA ASN A 28 22.09 -38.56 -15.25
C ASN A 28 21.73 -38.25 -13.80
N VAL A 29 21.65 -36.97 -13.48
CA VAL A 29 20.51 -36.44 -12.72
C VAL A 29 19.90 -35.38 -13.62
N GLU A 30 18.82 -35.72 -14.32
CA GLU A 30 17.94 -34.69 -14.85
C GLU A 30 17.35 -33.97 -13.64
N GLN A 31 17.92 -32.81 -13.31
CA GLN A 31 17.23 -31.84 -12.48
C GLN A 31 16.08 -31.33 -13.31
N ASP A 32 14.96 -32.05 -13.17
CA ASP A 32 13.63 -31.63 -13.58
C ASP A 32 13.34 -30.32 -12.82
N GLN A 33 13.77 -29.20 -13.40
CA GLN A 33 13.31 -27.88 -13.01
C GLN A 33 11.84 -27.82 -13.37
N LYS A 34 11.00 -28.40 -12.50
CA LYS A 34 9.55 -28.24 -12.54
C LYS A 34 9.28 -26.77 -12.76
N VAL A 35 8.79 -26.44 -13.95
CA VAL A 35 8.23 -25.13 -14.24
C VAL A 35 7.12 -24.95 -13.22
N VAL A 36 7.37 -24.11 -12.21
CA VAL A 36 6.40 -23.85 -11.15
C VAL A 36 5.17 -23.29 -11.85
N ASP A 37 4.08 -24.06 -11.84
CA ASP A 37 2.89 -23.67 -12.57
C ASP A 37 2.22 -22.49 -11.85
N ARG A 38 2.59 -21.28 -12.30
CA ARG A 38 2.12 -19.99 -11.78
C ARG A 38 0.59 -19.82 -11.87
N ASN A 39 -0.13 -20.79 -12.41
CA ASN A 39 -1.58 -20.82 -12.42
C ASN A 39 -2.19 -21.38 -11.12
N GLU A 40 -1.53 -22.29 -10.38
CA GLU A 40 -2.11 -22.86 -9.15
C GLU A 40 -2.35 -21.78 -8.07
N VAL A 41 -1.41 -20.83 -7.94
CA VAL A 41 -1.51 -19.67 -7.03
C VAL A 41 -2.67 -18.72 -7.42
N LYS A 42 -3.01 -18.64 -8.71
CA LYS A 42 -4.16 -17.83 -9.18
C LYS A 42 -5.51 -18.46 -8.83
N THR A 43 -5.56 -19.78 -8.70
CA THR A 43 -6.82 -20.53 -8.49
C THR A 43 -7.16 -20.82 -7.03
N ASN A 44 -6.21 -20.65 -6.09
CA ASN A 44 -6.47 -20.87 -4.66
C ASN A 44 -7.16 -19.64 -4.02
N PRO A 45 -8.41 -19.74 -3.53
CA PRO A 45 -9.13 -18.60 -2.96
C PRO A 45 -8.46 -18.00 -1.71
N LEU A 46 -7.76 -18.82 -0.91
CA LEU A 46 -7.05 -18.34 0.28
C LEU A 46 -5.78 -17.55 -0.09
N ALA A 47 -5.14 -17.89 -1.21
CA ALA A 47 -3.99 -17.15 -1.73
C ALA A 47 -4.42 -15.80 -2.33
N GLN A 48 -5.55 -15.76 -3.05
CA GLN A 48 -6.12 -14.48 -3.51
C GLN A 48 -6.58 -13.61 -2.32
N ASN A 49 -7.24 -14.18 -1.30
CA ASN A 49 -7.60 -13.44 -0.09
C ASN A 49 -6.38 -12.80 0.60
N ILE A 50 -5.28 -13.54 0.75
CA ILE A 50 -4.03 -13.00 1.32
C ILE A 50 -3.45 -11.87 0.46
N LYS A 51 -3.49 -11.99 -0.87
CA LYS A 51 -3.06 -10.94 -1.81
C LYS A 51 -3.91 -9.67 -1.65
N ASP A 52 -5.23 -9.82 -1.66
CA ASP A 52 -6.16 -8.68 -1.58
C ASP A 52 -6.10 -7.99 -0.21
N ILE A 53 -5.87 -8.76 0.87
CA ILE A 53 -5.52 -8.23 2.19
C ILE A 53 -4.23 -7.40 2.14
N ASN A 54 -3.14 -7.90 1.54
CA ASN A 54 -1.88 -7.15 1.42
C ASN A 54 -2.06 -5.85 0.63
N THR A 55 -2.81 -5.88 -0.48
CA THR A 55 -3.19 -4.69 -1.26
C THR A 55 -3.99 -3.68 -0.41
N ASN A 56 -4.94 -4.15 0.40
CA ASN A 56 -5.72 -3.29 1.30
C ASN A 56 -4.87 -2.72 2.45
N ILE A 57 -3.94 -3.47 3.02
CA ILE A 57 -2.99 -2.97 4.04
C ILE A 57 -2.07 -1.89 3.43
N GLY A 58 -1.56 -2.09 2.21
CA GLY A 58 -0.77 -1.06 1.51
C GLY A 58 -1.56 0.22 1.23
N ARG A 59 -2.83 0.09 0.81
CA ARG A 59 -3.76 1.22 0.66
C ARG A 59 -3.99 1.96 1.98
N LEU A 60 -4.18 1.24 3.08
CA LEU A 60 -4.35 1.80 4.42
C LEU A 60 -3.09 2.50 4.94
N GLN A 61 -1.89 1.99 4.64
CA GLN A 61 -0.63 2.66 4.99
C GLN A 61 -0.47 4.01 4.27
N VAL A 62 -0.82 4.09 2.99
CA VAL A 62 -0.85 5.36 2.25
C VAL A 62 -1.94 6.29 2.82
N ALA A 63 -3.11 5.77 3.20
CA ALA A 63 -4.14 6.56 3.87
C ALA A 63 -3.65 7.12 5.23
N GLN A 64 -3.02 6.32 6.09
CA GLN A 64 -2.43 6.74 7.36
C GLN A 64 -1.43 7.89 7.16
N ASN A 65 -0.45 7.69 6.29
CA ASN A 65 0.59 8.68 6.02
C ASN A 65 0.01 9.99 5.44
N THR A 66 -1.08 9.90 4.67
CA THR A 66 -1.78 11.09 4.16
C THR A 66 -2.55 11.80 5.28
N LEU A 67 -3.30 11.08 6.12
CA LEU A 67 -4.03 11.65 7.25
C LEU A 67 -3.08 12.36 8.22
N ASP A 68 -1.96 11.71 8.57
CA ASP A 68 -0.95 12.24 9.50
C ASP A 68 -0.25 13.48 8.94
N SER A 69 -0.06 13.58 7.62
CA SER A 69 0.48 14.78 6.97
C SER A 69 -0.55 15.89 6.74
N MET A 70 -1.86 15.59 6.78
CA MET A 70 -2.93 16.59 6.77
C MET A 70 -3.29 17.09 8.17
N GLU A 71 -3.05 16.32 9.24
CA GLU A 71 -3.41 16.69 10.62
C GLU A 71 -2.97 18.10 11.05
N PRO A 72 -1.69 18.53 10.91
CA PRO A 72 -1.27 19.85 11.40
C PRO A 72 -1.97 21.01 10.67
N ASP A 73 -2.11 20.91 9.33
CA ASP A 73 -2.77 21.94 8.53
C ASP A 73 -4.28 21.96 8.80
N ALA A 74 -4.92 20.79 8.94
CA ALA A 74 -6.33 20.67 9.28
C ALA A 74 -6.64 21.25 10.66
N LYS A 75 -5.78 20.96 11.66
CA LYS A 75 -5.89 21.52 13.01
C LYS A 75 -5.76 23.03 13.00
N LYS A 76 -4.72 23.57 12.34
CA LYS A 76 -4.50 25.03 12.27
C LYS A 76 -5.63 25.72 11.52
N TYR A 77 -6.13 25.12 10.44
CA TYR A 77 -7.28 25.63 9.69
C TYR A 77 -8.55 25.67 10.57
N ALA A 78 -8.81 24.65 11.39
CA ALA A 78 -9.96 24.64 12.31
C ALA A 78 -9.86 25.76 13.37
N THR A 79 -8.68 25.99 13.94
CA THR A 79 -8.42 27.11 14.88
C THR A 79 -8.65 28.47 14.20
N LEU A 80 -8.04 28.71 13.04
CA LEU A 80 -8.21 29.95 12.27
C LEU A 80 -9.68 30.17 11.84
N ALA A 81 -10.43 29.09 11.57
CA ALA A 81 -11.86 29.13 11.25
C ALA A 81 -12.76 29.47 12.46
N GLN A 82 -12.24 29.39 13.68
CA GLN A 82 -12.87 29.97 14.87
C GLN A 82 -12.43 31.43 15.04
N GLU A 83 -11.13 31.70 15.03
CA GLU A 83 -10.56 33.05 15.19
C GLU A 83 -11.19 34.05 14.18
N SER A 84 -11.33 33.68 12.90
CA SER A 84 -11.97 34.52 11.86
C SER A 84 -13.48 34.83 12.07
N LYS A 85 -14.12 34.23 13.09
CA LYS A 85 -15.49 34.55 13.53
C LYS A 85 -15.49 35.51 14.73
N GLU A 86 -14.43 35.50 15.53
CA GLU A 86 -14.26 36.29 16.75
C GLU A 86 -13.52 37.62 16.46
N THR A 87 -12.60 37.62 15.49
CA THR A 87 -11.88 38.82 15.01
C THR A 87 -12.82 39.86 14.40
N LEU A 88 -12.89 41.03 15.02
CA LEU A 88 -13.65 42.20 14.52
C LEU A 88 -12.84 43.07 13.55
N GLU A 89 -11.50 43.08 13.65
CA GLU A 89 -10.66 43.92 12.80
C GLU A 89 -10.55 43.37 11.37
N LYS A 90 -10.75 44.23 10.38
CA LYS A 90 -10.80 43.81 8.97
C LYS A 90 -9.47 43.27 8.48
N ASN A 91 -8.36 43.93 8.83
CA ASN A 91 -7.03 43.59 8.31
C ASN A 91 -6.58 42.21 8.80
N GLU A 92 -6.59 42.00 10.13
CA GLU A 92 -6.32 40.70 10.75
C GLU A 92 -7.20 39.58 10.15
N ARG A 93 -8.48 39.88 9.92
CA ARG A 93 -9.43 38.91 9.35
C ARG A 93 -9.16 38.59 7.88
N ASP A 94 -8.58 39.50 7.11
CA ASP A 94 -8.16 39.27 5.72
C ASP A 94 -6.81 38.50 5.67
N ASP A 95 -5.89 38.74 6.62
CA ASP A 95 -4.68 37.94 6.80
C ASP A 95 -4.98 36.48 7.20
N ILE A 96 -5.89 36.28 8.17
CA ILE A 96 -6.38 34.94 8.57
C ILE A 96 -6.94 34.17 7.37
N LYS A 97 -7.73 34.82 6.50
CA LYS A 97 -8.25 34.18 5.27
C LYS A 97 -7.13 33.78 4.30
N SER A 98 -6.07 34.58 4.19
CA SER A 98 -4.92 34.31 3.34
C SER A 98 -4.17 33.05 3.79
N GLU A 99 -3.97 32.90 5.11
CA GLU A 99 -3.38 31.69 5.67
C GLU A 99 -4.33 30.48 5.53
N MET A 100 -5.62 30.62 5.85
CA MET A 100 -6.61 29.56 5.65
C MET A 100 -6.66 29.06 4.20
N ALA A 101 -6.61 29.96 3.21
CA ALA A 101 -6.56 29.59 1.80
C ALA A 101 -5.30 28.77 1.43
N THR A 102 -4.17 29.07 2.09
CA THR A 102 -2.91 28.34 1.92
C THR A 102 -2.99 26.94 2.54
N LEU A 103 -3.46 26.83 3.79
CA LEU A 103 -3.64 25.55 4.48
C LEU A 103 -4.65 24.65 3.75
N LYS A 104 -5.79 25.21 3.30
CA LYS A 104 -6.76 24.47 2.47
C LYS A 104 -6.11 23.92 1.21
N LYS A 105 -5.33 24.74 0.50
CA LYS A 105 -4.61 24.32 -0.73
C LYS A 105 -3.61 23.20 -0.46
N ASN A 106 -2.94 23.20 0.70
CA ASN A 106 -2.08 22.09 1.11
C ASN A 106 -2.88 20.80 1.33
N ILE A 107 -3.93 20.84 2.15
CA ILE A 107 -4.81 19.69 2.44
C ILE A 107 -5.39 19.11 1.13
N ASP A 108 -5.91 19.97 0.26
CA ASP A 108 -6.43 19.61 -1.06
C ASP A 108 -5.39 18.91 -1.94
N ASN A 109 -4.13 19.39 -1.93
CA ASN A 109 -3.05 18.80 -2.70
C ASN A 109 -2.59 17.45 -2.12
N THR A 110 -2.51 17.34 -0.80
CA THR A 110 -2.13 16.12 -0.09
C THR A 110 -3.20 15.03 -0.28
N PHE A 111 -4.48 15.37 -0.12
CA PHE A 111 -5.60 14.48 -0.42
C PHE A 111 -5.60 13.99 -1.87
N LYS A 112 -5.34 14.87 -2.86
CA LYS A 112 -5.26 14.49 -4.28
C LYS A 112 -4.06 13.58 -4.59
N LYS A 113 -2.94 13.76 -3.88
CA LYS A 113 -1.70 12.95 -4.03
C LYS A 113 -1.73 11.61 -3.30
N ALA A 114 -2.78 11.32 -2.54
CA ALA A 114 -2.96 10.09 -1.77
C ALA A 114 -3.24 8.87 -2.68
N LEU A 115 -2.24 8.44 -3.45
CA LEU A 115 -2.38 7.40 -4.48
C LEU A 115 -1.71 6.09 -4.06
N PHE A 116 -2.44 4.99 -4.21
CA PHE A 116 -1.91 3.62 -4.17
C PHE A 116 -2.25 2.92 -5.49
N GLU A 117 -1.26 2.32 -6.15
CA GLU A 117 -1.42 1.71 -7.49
C GLU A 117 -2.13 2.65 -8.50
N GLY A 118 -1.79 3.94 -8.47
CA GLY A 118 -2.38 4.99 -9.32
C GLY A 118 -3.80 5.44 -8.94
N ASN A 119 -4.45 4.80 -7.98
CA ASN A 119 -5.81 5.08 -7.55
C ASN A 119 -5.83 5.84 -6.21
N ASN A 120 -6.76 6.78 -6.03
CA ASN A 120 -6.84 7.55 -4.78
C ASN A 120 -7.37 6.69 -3.63
N VAL A 121 -6.67 6.65 -2.50
CA VAL A 121 -6.99 5.76 -1.37
C VAL A 121 -8.32 6.10 -0.69
N PHE A 122 -8.79 7.35 -0.81
CA PHE A 122 -10.08 7.78 -0.26
C PHE A 122 -11.27 7.55 -1.22
N SER A 123 -11.04 6.97 -2.39
CA SER A 123 -12.11 6.73 -3.38
C SER A 123 -12.98 5.50 -3.11
N GLN A 124 -12.48 4.55 -2.31
CA GLN A 124 -13.10 3.24 -2.11
C GLN A 124 -12.98 2.77 -0.65
N ASN A 125 -14.11 2.38 -0.07
CA ASN A 125 -14.15 1.78 1.27
C ASN A 125 -13.51 0.39 1.28
N ILE A 126 -12.87 0.03 2.40
CA ILE A 126 -12.23 -1.27 2.59
C ILE A 126 -13.09 -2.10 3.56
N LYS A 127 -13.11 -3.41 3.33
CA LYS A 127 -13.94 -4.37 4.05
C LYS A 127 -13.12 -5.51 4.65
N ASP A 128 -13.65 -6.13 5.69
CA ASP A 128 -13.19 -7.43 6.19
C ASP A 128 -13.71 -8.58 5.31
N ARG A 129 -13.31 -9.81 5.64
CA ARG A 129 -13.82 -11.03 4.99
C ARG A 129 -15.34 -11.19 5.07
N ASP A 130 -15.96 -10.75 6.16
CA ASP A 130 -17.41 -10.80 6.39
C ASP A 130 -18.18 -9.65 5.68
N ASN A 131 -17.46 -8.86 4.86
CA ASN A 131 -17.98 -7.79 4.02
C ASN A 131 -18.54 -6.56 4.79
N ASN A 132 -18.21 -6.44 6.08
CA ASN A 132 -18.41 -5.23 6.87
C ASN A 132 -17.43 -4.13 6.43
N ILE A 133 -17.83 -2.86 6.52
CA ILE A 133 -16.93 -1.72 6.20
C ILE A 133 -16.02 -1.45 7.41
N ILE A 134 -14.75 -1.82 7.30
CA ILE A 134 -13.73 -1.56 8.32
C ILE A 134 -13.05 -0.20 8.13
N PHE A 135 -13.02 0.34 6.91
CA PHE A 135 -12.57 1.71 6.62
C PHE A 135 -13.54 2.42 5.67
N ASP A 136 -14.23 3.44 6.18
CA ASP A 136 -15.19 4.26 5.43
C ASP A 136 -14.48 5.47 4.81
N ALA A 137 -13.78 5.22 3.70
CA ALA A 137 -12.98 6.17 2.96
C ALA A 137 -13.75 7.44 2.56
N GLN A 138 -15.04 7.31 2.25
CA GLN A 138 -15.88 8.42 1.79
C GLN A 138 -16.31 9.40 2.90
N LYS A 139 -16.10 9.04 4.17
CA LYS A 139 -16.36 9.94 5.31
C LYS A 139 -15.46 11.19 5.27
N LEU A 140 -14.21 11.05 4.80
CA LEU A 140 -13.27 12.17 4.69
C LEU A 140 -13.55 13.03 3.44
N ASN A 141 -14.29 14.13 3.63
CA ASN A 141 -14.67 15.05 2.55
C ASN A 141 -14.02 16.44 2.73
N PRO A 142 -13.01 16.82 1.91
CA PRO A 142 -12.34 18.12 2.00
C PRO A 142 -13.27 19.34 1.88
N LYS A 143 -14.48 19.20 1.29
CA LYS A 143 -15.47 20.28 1.22
C LYS A 143 -15.97 20.71 2.61
N LEU A 144 -15.83 19.86 3.63
CA LEU A 144 -16.18 20.20 5.00
C LEU A 144 -15.32 21.34 5.56
N LEU A 145 -14.11 21.59 5.04
CA LEU A 145 -13.30 22.74 5.45
C LEU A 145 -14.07 24.07 5.32
N ASP A 146 -14.83 24.27 4.24
CA ASP A 146 -15.57 25.52 4.01
C ASP A 146 -16.82 25.67 4.89
N SER A 147 -17.44 24.55 5.30
CA SER A 147 -18.72 24.57 6.03
C SER A 147 -18.59 24.33 7.53
N ASP A 148 -17.67 23.46 7.93
CA ASP A 148 -17.52 22.92 9.28
C ASP A 148 -16.10 22.35 9.47
N ALA A 149 -15.14 23.27 9.59
CA ALA A 149 -13.72 22.97 9.71
C ALA A 149 -13.38 22.06 10.91
N GLN A 150 -14.09 22.21 12.02
CA GLN A 150 -13.91 21.38 13.21
C GLN A 150 -14.31 19.94 12.91
N LYS A 151 -15.50 19.72 12.33
CA LYS A 151 -15.95 18.39 11.92
C LYS A 151 -15.07 17.73 10.86
N PHE A 152 -14.42 18.51 9.98
CA PHE A 152 -13.40 17.97 9.08
C PHE A 152 -12.19 17.42 9.87
N TYR A 153 -11.67 18.19 10.82
CA TYR A 153 -10.55 17.77 11.68
C TYR A 153 -10.94 16.57 12.55
N ASP A 154 -12.10 16.58 13.20
CA ASP A 154 -12.59 15.45 13.99
C ASP A 154 -12.76 14.18 13.14
N THR A 155 -13.27 14.33 11.90
CA THR A 155 -13.37 13.24 10.93
C THR A 155 -11.99 12.71 10.52
N LEU A 156 -10.98 13.56 10.39
CA LEU A 156 -9.60 13.15 10.13
C LEU A 156 -9.05 12.33 11.30
N LYS A 157 -9.29 12.76 12.55
CA LYS A 157 -8.89 12.00 13.76
C LYS A 157 -9.61 10.64 13.83
N ASP A 158 -10.91 10.59 13.58
CA ASP A 158 -11.68 9.33 13.48
C ASP A 158 -11.06 8.38 12.45
N GLN A 159 -10.69 8.89 11.26
CA GLN A 159 -10.12 8.08 10.18
C GLN A 159 -8.72 7.56 10.55
N GLN A 160 -7.90 8.32 11.28
CA GLN A 160 -6.59 7.83 11.78
C GLN A 160 -6.73 6.69 12.80
N VAL A 161 -7.83 6.63 13.55
CA VAL A 161 -8.13 5.48 14.43
C VAL A 161 -8.63 4.32 13.59
N GLN A 162 -9.63 4.57 12.73
CA GLN A 162 -10.23 3.55 11.87
C GLN A 162 -9.20 2.86 10.96
N VAL A 163 -8.21 3.58 10.43
CA VAL A 163 -7.13 2.99 9.62
C VAL A 163 -6.27 2.01 10.43
N LYS A 164 -5.97 2.31 11.70
CA LYS A 164 -5.19 1.42 12.58
C LYS A 164 -5.96 0.16 12.94
N ASP A 165 -7.25 0.31 13.24
CA ASP A 165 -8.13 -0.82 13.53
C ASP A 165 -8.35 -1.69 12.29
N ALA A 166 -8.56 -1.08 11.11
CA ALA A 166 -8.69 -1.79 9.84
C ALA A 166 -7.40 -2.56 9.46
N ILE A 167 -6.21 -1.96 9.66
CA ILE A 167 -4.93 -2.67 9.47
C ILE A 167 -4.87 -3.89 10.39
N LYS A 168 -5.24 -3.75 11.66
CA LYS A 168 -5.22 -4.86 12.62
C LYS A 168 -6.19 -5.99 12.23
N ILE A 169 -7.44 -5.65 11.88
CA ILE A 169 -8.44 -6.64 11.45
C ILE A 169 -7.92 -7.43 10.24
N LEU A 170 -7.33 -6.74 9.25
CA LEU A 170 -6.73 -7.38 8.07
C LEU A 170 -5.50 -8.25 8.41
N GLN A 171 -4.69 -7.88 9.41
CA GLN A 171 -3.58 -8.71 9.90
C GLN A 171 -4.08 -9.99 10.57
N ASP A 172 -5.15 -9.91 11.37
CA ASP A 172 -5.80 -11.08 11.97
C ASP A 172 -6.45 -11.99 10.90
N ASP A 173 -7.11 -11.40 9.88
CA ASP A 173 -7.67 -12.12 8.71
C ASP A 173 -6.58 -12.80 7.86
N ALA A 174 -5.41 -12.16 7.68
CA ALA A 174 -4.25 -12.75 7.01
C ALA A 174 -3.66 -13.92 7.82
N GLN A 175 -3.62 -13.78 9.14
CA GLN A 175 -3.13 -14.84 10.04
C GLN A 175 -4.06 -16.06 10.02
N ASP A 176 -5.38 -15.90 10.11
CA ASP A 176 -6.34 -17.00 9.96
C ASP A 176 -6.24 -17.64 8.55
N SER A 177 -6.20 -16.83 7.49
CA SER A 177 -6.04 -17.34 6.12
C SER A 177 -4.79 -18.23 5.99
N THR A 178 -3.67 -17.78 6.57
CA THR A 178 -2.40 -18.52 6.59
C THR A 178 -2.49 -19.80 7.43
N GLN A 179 -3.13 -19.76 8.60
CA GLN A 179 -3.35 -20.94 9.45
C GLN A 179 -4.27 -21.96 8.77
N ARG A 180 -5.29 -21.52 8.03
CA ARG A 180 -6.19 -22.41 7.28
C ARG A 180 -5.51 -23.09 6.10
N ILE A 181 -4.58 -22.42 5.42
CA ILE A 181 -3.70 -23.08 4.43
C ILE A 181 -2.77 -24.09 5.13
N ALA A 182 -2.14 -23.71 6.24
CA ALA A 182 -1.16 -24.56 6.93
C ALA A 182 -1.77 -25.81 7.60
N ASN A 183 -2.98 -25.70 8.16
CA ASN A 183 -3.72 -26.80 8.78
C ASN A 183 -4.52 -27.61 7.73
N GLY A 184 -4.87 -27.00 6.60
CA GLY A 184 -5.50 -27.64 5.45
C GLY A 184 -4.55 -28.58 4.72
N LYS A 185 -4.37 -29.80 5.25
CA LYS A 185 -3.68 -30.90 4.55
C LYS A 185 -4.27 -31.06 3.14
N THR A 186 -3.51 -30.68 2.12
CA THR A 186 -3.91 -30.88 0.73
C THR A 186 -4.08 -32.37 0.46
N THR A 187 -5.30 -32.79 0.11
CA THR A 187 -5.58 -34.16 -0.37
C THR A 187 -4.92 -34.46 -1.73
N ALA A 188 -4.31 -33.45 -2.37
CA ALA A 188 -3.35 -33.60 -3.45
C ALA A 188 -1.97 -34.08 -2.94
N LYS A 189 -1.61 -35.33 -3.26
CA LYS A 189 -0.27 -35.91 -3.03
C LYS A 189 0.79 -35.33 -3.99
N ASN A 190 1.18 -34.05 -3.84
CA ASN A 190 2.45 -33.56 -4.40
C ASN A 190 2.97 -32.20 -3.87
N VAL A 191 2.21 -31.45 -3.07
CA VAL A 191 2.67 -30.17 -2.49
C VAL A 191 3.58 -30.44 -1.29
N GLN A 192 4.88 -30.66 -1.52
CA GLN A 192 5.86 -30.87 -0.44
C GLN A 192 6.99 -29.82 -0.41
N ALA A 193 7.25 -29.36 0.82
CA ALA A 193 8.44 -28.68 1.33
C ALA A 193 8.72 -27.21 0.92
N THR A 194 8.36 -26.71 -0.26
CA THR A 194 8.73 -25.33 -0.67
C THR A 194 7.85 -24.23 -0.05
N GLU A 195 6.53 -24.28 -0.27
CA GLU A 195 5.60 -23.20 0.11
C GLU A 195 5.51 -22.96 1.63
N GLY A 196 5.68 -24.03 2.43
CA GLY A 196 5.69 -23.96 3.89
C GLY A 196 6.80 -23.08 4.47
N SER A 197 7.83 -22.74 3.68
CA SER A 197 8.85 -21.76 4.08
C SER A 197 8.34 -20.32 3.94
N PHE A 198 7.67 -19.99 2.82
CA PHE A 198 7.05 -18.67 2.62
C PHE A 198 5.95 -18.42 3.65
N LEU A 199 5.00 -19.34 3.81
CA LEU A 199 3.88 -19.17 4.74
C LEU A 199 4.33 -19.09 6.21
N LYS A 200 5.37 -19.83 6.62
CA LYS A 200 5.96 -19.68 7.95
C LYS A 200 6.66 -18.34 8.13
N LYS A 201 7.46 -17.89 7.15
CA LYS A 201 8.06 -16.54 7.16
C LYS A 201 6.99 -15.46 7.27
N PHE A 202 5.98 -15.50 6.40
CA PHE A 202 4.82 -14.60 6.39
C PHE A 202 4.12 -14.56 7.75
N SER A 203 3.80 -15.72 8.35
CA SER A 203 3.21 -15.78 9.70
C SER A 203 4.12 -15.17 10.79
N ASN A 204 5.44 -15.27 10.64
CA ASN A 204 6.41 -14.64 11.53
C ASN A 204 6.61 -13.14 11.27
N LEU A 205 6.17 -12.58 10.14
CA LEU A 205 6.20 -11.13 9.91
C LEU A 205 5.17 -10.43 10.80
N PHE A 206 3.92 -10.92 10.80
CA PHE A 206 2.83 -10.34 11.61
C PHE A 206 2.99 -10.62 13.10
N ARG A 207 3.49 -11.80 13.48
CA ARG A 207 3.73 -12.15 14.90
C ARG A 207 4.85 -11.33 15.57
N VAL A 208 5.56 -10.48 14.82
CA VAL A 208 6.60 -9.57 15.33
C VAL A 208 6.23 -8.09 15.12
N SER A 209 5.13 -7.78 14.41
CA SER A 209 4.75 -6.39 14.05
C SER A 209 4.06 -5.59 15.17
N HIS A 210 4.32 -5.92 16.44
CA HIS A 210 3.98 -5.04 17.58
C HIS A 210 4.80 -3.74 17.58
N ASP A 211 5.94 -3.72 16.90
CA ASP A 211 6.73 -2.52 16.64
C ASP A 211 6.39 -1.97 15.24
N THR A 212 5.37 -1.09 15.19
CA THR A 212 4.76 -0.59 13.95
C THR A 212 5.68 0.30 13.10
N THR A 213 6.88 0.62 13.60
CA THR A 213 7.82 1.57 13.00
C THR A 213 8.69 0.99 11.86
N LYS A 214 8.62 -0.33 11.57
CA LYS A 214 9.56 -1.03 10.68
C LYS A 214 8.95 -1.91 9.57
N LEU A 215 7.79 -1.51 9.04
CA LEU A 215 7.35 -1.95 7.70
C LEU A 215 8.07 -1.10 6.62
N SER A 216 9.36 -1.37 6.42
CA SER A 216 10.19 -0.71 5.40
C SER A 216 9.81 -1.13 3.98
N GLU A 217 10.11 -0.31 2.97
CA GLU A 217 9.81 -0.62 1.56
C GLU A 217 10.42 -1.95 1.09
N SER A 218 11.61 -2.31 1.58
CA SER A 218 12.21 -3.62 1.35
C SER A 218 11.36 -4.80 1.85
N ARG A 219 10.63 -4.59 2.96
CA ARG A 219 9.69 -5.55 3.55
C ARG A 219 8.42 -5.70 2.71
N VAL A 220 8.01 -4.61 2.04
CA VAL A 220 6.89 -4.59 1.09
C VAL A 220 7.30 -5.21 -0.26
N GLN A 221 8.55 -5.04 -0.69
CA GLN A 221 9.11 -5.73 -1.85
C GLN A 221 9.23 -7.25 -1.62
N GLU A 222 9.60 -7.71 -0.42
CA GLU A 222 9.51 -9.14 -0.02
C GLU A 222 8.06 -9.70 -0.04
N LEU A 223 7.04 -8.84 -0.07
CA LEU A 223 5.61 -9.22 -0.10
C LEU A 223 4.98 -9.18 -1.51
N LEU A 224 5.71 -8.70 -2.52
CA LEU A 224 5.21 -8.46 -3.89
C LEU A 224 6.01 -9.20 -4.99
N ALA A 225 7.04 -9.98 -4.62
CA ALA A 225 7.96 -10.67 -5.52
C ALA A 225 7.75 -12.20 -5.57
#